data_AF-A0A3E1EIG7-F1
#
_entry.id   AF-A0A3E1EIG7-F1
#
_cell.length_a   1.000
_cell.length_b   1.000
_cell.length_c   1.000
_cell.angle_alpha   90.00
_cell.angle_beta   90.00
_cell.angle_gamma   90.00
#
_symmetry.space_group_name_H-M   'P 1'
#
loop_
_entity.id
_entity.type
_entity.pdbx_description
1 polymer ?
#
loop_
_entity_poly.entity_id
_entity_poly.type
_entity_poly.pdbx_seq_one_letter_code
_entity_poly.pdbx_strand_id
1 'polypeptide(L)'
;MHRRHQLVLHTISQLTDCLRRYETIYRGVPGFTEQVEIFRRLATEAETQAERCLDGSPDLPTNLREIRETLIQTVCAVSGPLAGWAAIIGDESLRGQFSSTPQELRAMGAGLGDHARAIAAIGRCTLGQGAGHYGLTEIALERLHQETLRFEETLERCPEAFHSLRSAAEELHVFLRDVMDPLVRGFLLSAPGFCAAYRHARKTKNNGLNNRTSAPALRTETMLHA
;
A
#
# COMPACT_ATOMS: atom_id res chain seq x y z
N MET A 1 1.03 5.70 12.65
CA MET A 1 1.62 4.34 12.85
C MET A 1 1.31 3.36 11.71
N HIS A 2 0.22 3.51 10.96
CA HIS A 2 -0.18 2.60 9.87
C HIS A 2 0.83 2.43 8.72
N ARG A 3 1.51 3.50 8.28
CA ARG A 3 2.53 3.43 7.22
C ARG A 3 3.67 2.44 7.51
N ARG A 4 4.03 2.22 8.79
CA ARG A 4 5.06 1.25 9.17
C ARG A 4 4.62 -0.19 8.91
N HIS A 5 3.35 -0.53 9.10
CA HIS A 5 2.84 -1.89 8.93
C HIS A 5 2.59 -2.23 7.45
N GLN A 6 2.10 -1.28 6.65
CA GLN A 6 2.04 -1.44 5.19
C GLN A 6 3.45 -1.60 4.58
N LEU A 7 4.44 -0.89 5.10
CA LEU A 7 5.83 -1.07 4.69
C LEU A 7 6.32 -2.49 5.00
N VAL A 8 5.93 -3.06 6.15
CA VAL A 8 6.28 -4.45 6.50
C VAL A 8 5.62 -5.45 5.56
N LEU A 9 4.32 -5.34 5.28
CA LEU A 9 3.61 -6.22 4.33
C LEU A 9 4.17 -6.11 2.90
N HIS A 10 4.49 -4.89 2.46
CA HIS A 10 5.14 -4.69 1.16
C HIS A 10 6.55 -5.32 1.11
N THR A 11 7.33 -5.20 2.19
CA THR A 11 8.65 -5.86 2.33
C THR A 11 8.51 -7.38 2.29
N ILE A 12 7.50 -7.93 2.97
CA ILE A 12 7.18 -9.36 2.98
C ILE A 12 6.92 -9.83 1.54
N SER A 13 6.02 -9.16 0.82
CA SER A 13 5.69 -9.50 -0.57
C SER A 13 6.93 -9.48 -1.49
N GLN A 14 7.75 -8.42 -1.42
CA GLN A 14 8.99 -8.32 -2.20
C GLN A 14 10.00 -9.44 -1.87
N LEU A 15 10.09 -9.84 -0.61
CA LEU A 15 10.97 -10.92 -0.17
C LEU A 15 10.44 -12.29 -0.62
N THR A 16 9.13 -12.52 -0.54
CA THR A 16 8.49 -13.74 -1.04
C THR A 16 8.74 -13.93 -2.54
N ASP A 17 8.59 -12.86 -3.33
CA ASP A 17 8.87 -12.88 -4.76
C ASP A 17 10.36 -13.11 -5.06
N CYS A 18 11.25 -12.46 -4.31
CA CYS A 18 12.68 -12.67 -4.43
C CYS A 18 13.06 -14.13 -4.16
N LEU A 19 12.56 -14.71 -3.06
CA LEU A 19 12.84 -16.09 -2.69
C LEU A 19 12.31 -17.05 -3.78
N ARG A 20 11.07 -16.88 -4.24
CA ARG A 20 10.53 -17.69 -5.35
C ARG A 20 11.40 -17.61 -6.62
N ARG A 21 11.85 -16.41 -7.00
CA ARG A 21 12.65 -16.21 -8.21
C ARG A 21 14.02 -16.90 -8.15
N TYR A 22 14.60 -17.00 -6.96
CA TYR A 22 15.94 -17.56 -6.74
C TYR A 22 15.91 -18.95 -6.09
N GLU A 23 14.77 -19.65 -6.11
CA GLU A 23 14.61 -20.96 -5.48
C GLU A 23 15.64 -21.99 -5.94
N THR A 24 15.97 -22.00 -7.24
CA THR A 24 16.98 -22.91 -7.82
C THR A 24 18.37 -22.75 -7.20
N ILE A 25 18.68 -21.59 -6.60
CA ILE A 25 19.97 -21.31 -5.97
C ILE A 25 20.06 -21.92 -4.57
N TYR A 26 18.99 -21.82 -3.79
CA TYR A 26 19.04 -22.20 -2.37
C TYR A 26 18.36 -23.52 -2.04
N ARG A 27 17.50 -24.06 -2.92
CA ARG A 27 16.72 -25.28 -2.64
C ARG A 27 17.58 -26.50 -2.28
N GLY A 28 18.81 -26.56 -2.79
CA GLY A 28 19.80 -27.58 -2.47
C GLY A 28 20.53 -27.39 -1.13
N VAL A 29 20.23 -26.33 -0.37
CA VAL A 29 20.81 -26.03 0.94
C VAL A 29 19.75 -26.26 2.01
N PRO A 30 19.68 -27.45 2.64
CA PRO A 30 18.56 -27.84 3.50
C PRO A 30 18.28 -26.84 4.63
N GLY A 31 19.34 -26.37 5.30
CA GLY A 31 19.22 -25.39 6.38
C GLY A 31 18.77 -24.01 5.94
N PHE A 32 18.86 -23.66 4.65
CA PHE A 32 18.26 -22.42 4.13
C PHE A 32 16.81 -22.65 3.71
N THR A 33 16.55 -23.75 3.01
CA THR A 33 15.20 -24.13 2.56
C THR A 33 14.22 -24.22 3.73
N GLU A 34 14.62 -24.81 4.86
CA GLU A 34 13.80 -24.87 6.06
C GLU A 34 13.41 -23.48 6.59
N GLN A 35 14.36 -22.54 6.61
CA GLN A 35 14.12 -21.18 7.08
C GLN A 35 13.25 -20.38 6.10
N VAL A 36 13.32 -20.67 4.80
CA VAL A 36 12.40 -20.11 3.80
C VAL A 36 10.97 -20.57 4.03
N GLU A 37 10.75 -21.84 4.39
CA GLU A 37 9.41 -22.34 4.73
C GLU A 37 8.88 -21.72 6.03
N ILE A 38 9.73 -21.55 7.05
CA ILE A 38 9.37 -20.83 8.29
C ILE A 38 9.01 -19.38 7.98
N PHE A 39 9.80 -18.69 7.14
CA PHE A 39 9.49 -17.34 6.68
C PHE A 39 8.14 -17.28 5.96
N ARG A 40 7.87 -18.21 5.03
CA ARG A 40 6.59 -18.27 4.31
C ARG A 40 5.42 -18.43 5.27
N ARG A 41 5.53 -19.31 6.25
CA ARG A 41 4.50 -19.48 7.29
C ARG A 41 4.27 -18.20 8.08
N LEU A 42 5.33 -17.57 8.58
CA LEU A 42 5.24 -16.31 9.34
C LEU A 42 4.68 -15.17 8.48
N ALA A 43 5.05 -15.12 7.19
CA ALA A 43 4.52 -14.17 6.23
C ALA A 43 3.02 -14.37 6.01
N THR A 44 2.57 -15.60 5.75
CA THR A 44 1.15 -15.94 5.62
C THR A 44 0.40 -15.64 6.91
N GLU A 45 0.98 -15.88 8.09
CA GLU A 45 0.35 -15.58 9.36
C GLU A 45 0.21 -14.06 9.59
N ALA A 46 1.24 -13.27 9.26
CA ALA A 46 1.17 -11.81 9.31
C ALA A 46 0.16 -11.24 8.30
N GLU A 47 0.08 -11.82 7.09
CA GLU A 47 -0.91 -11.47 6.07
C GLU A 47 -2.33 -11.85 6.52
N THR A 48 -2.52 -13.06 7.05
CA THR A 48 -3.80 -13.54 7.58
C THR A 48 -4.24 -12.69 8.78
N GLN A 49 -3.32 -12.29 9.66
CA GLN A 49 -3.64 -11.39 10.76
C GLN A 49 -3.99 -10.00 10.26
N ALA A 50 -3.28 -9.47 9.25
CA ALA A 50 -3.66 -8.23 8.59
C ALA A 50 -5.07 -8.32 8.00
N GLU A 51 -5.37 -9.38 7.26
CA GLU A 51 -6.71 -9.65 6.71
C GLU A 51 -7.76 -9.78 7.82
N ARG A 52 -7.49 -10.51 8.91
CA ARG A 52 -8.42 -10.63 10.05
C ARG A 52 -8.70 -9.30 10.75
N CYS A 53 -7.70 -8.42 10.83
CA CYS A 53 -7.88 -7.07 11.35
C CYS A 53 -8.78 -6.21 10.46
N LEU A 54 -8.92 -6.55 9.19
CA LEU A 54 -9.50 -5.69 8.17
C LEU A 54 -10.82 -6.23 7.59
N ASP A 55 -11.02 -7.55 7.57
CA ASP A 55 -12.11 -8.22 6.85
C ASP A 55 -13.10 -9.05 7.70
N GLY A 56 -12.87 -9.30 8.99
CA GLY A 56 -13.93 -9.93 9.79
C GLY A 56 -13.53 -10.67 11.05
N SER A 57 -12.92 -10.01 12.04
CA SER A 57 -13.08 -10.52 13.41
C SER A 57 -14.55 -10.34 13.83
N PRO A 58 -15.22 -11.35 14.42
CA PRO A 58 -16.53 -11.18 15.06
C PRO A 58 -16.50 -10.14 16.20
N ASP A 59 -15.31 -9.78 16.68
CA ASP A 59 -15.06 -8.75 17.70
C ASP A 59 -14.77 -7.35 17.10
N LEU A 60 -14.79 -7.19 15.77
CA LEU A 60 -14.71 -5.85 15.17
C LEU A 60 -16.02 -5.11 15.46
N PRO A 61 -15.97 -3.87 15.96
CA PRO A 61 -17.19 -3.11 16.21
C PRO A 61 -17.95 -2.94 14.88
N THR A 62 -19.26 -3.18 14.91
CA THR A 62 -20.16 -3.15 13.74
C THR A 62 -19.97 -1.90 12.87
N ASN A 63 -19.57 -0.80 13.50
CA ASN A 63 -19.27 0.47 12.85
C ASN A 63 -18.12 0.40 11.83
N LEU A 64 -17.06 -0.40 12.03
CA LEU A 64 -15.90 -0.40 11.11
C LEU A 64 -16.26 -1.03 9.76
N ARG A 65 -17.04 -2.10 9.78
CA ARG A 65 -17.50 -2.78 8.55
C ARG A 65 -18.39 -1.84 7.72
N GLU A 66 -19.32 -1.17 8.38
CA GLU A 66 -20.21 -0.18 7.75
C GLU A 66 -19.44 1.03 7.21
N ILE A 67 -18.49 1.55 7.98
CA ILE A 67 -17.63 2.68 7.57
C ILE A 67 -16.76 2.29 6.38
N ARG A 68 -16.19 1.09 6.39
CA ARG A 68 -15.39 0.56 5.28
C ARG A 68 -16.23 0.41 4.02
N GLU A 69 -17.41 -0.20 4.10
CA GLU A 69 -18.29 -0.34 2.93
C GLU A 69 -18.76 1.03 2.41
N THR A 70 -19.04 1.98 3.31
CA THR A 70 -19.37 3.36 2.94
C THR A 70 -18.21 4.04 2.20
N LEU A 71 -16.97 3.84 2.66
CA LEU A 71 -15.78 4.35 1.98
C LEU A 71 -15.61 3.71 0.59
N ILE A 72 -15.79 2.39 0.46
CA ILE A 72 -15.71 1.68 -0.83
C ILE A 72 -16.73 2.23 -1.82
N GLN A 73 -17.99 2.40 -1.40
CA GLN A 73 -19.04 2.97 -2.24
C GLN A 73 -18.70 4.40 -2.68
N THR A 74 -18.14 5.20 -1.77
CA THR A 74 -17.74 6.58 -2.06
C THR A 74 -16.55 6.63 -3.02
N VAL A 75 -15.57 5.73 -2.88
CA VAL A 75 -14.46 5.56 -3.83
C VAL A 75 -15.01 5.24 -5.22
N CYS A 76 -15.88 4.24 -5.35
CA CYS A 76 -16.47 3.88 -6.65
C CYS A 76 -17.25 5.05 -7.28
N ALA A 77 -18.00 5.82 -6.47
CA ALA A 77 -18.76 6.97 -6.95
C ALA A 77 -17.89 8.10 -7.50
N VAL A 78 -16.66 8.28 -6.98
CA VAL A 78 -15.70 9.27 -7.48
C VAL A 78 -14.88 8.71 -8.66
N SER A 79 -14.49 7.43 -8.61
CA SER A 79 -13.70 6.79 -9.66
C SER A 79 -14.44 6.68 -11.00
N GLY A 80 -15.76 6.47 -10.99
CA GLY A 80 -16.56 6.36 -12.23
C GLY A 80 -16.45 7.60 -13.13
N PRO A 81 -16.78 8.81 -12.63
CA PRO A 81 -16.58 10.06 -13.35
C PRO A 81 -15.14 10.28 -13.85
N LEU A 82 -14.15 9.93 -13.02
CA LEU A 82 -12.73 10.09 -13.36
C LEU A 82 -12.28 9.13 -14.47
N ALA A 83 -12.72 7.89 -14.43
CA ALA A 83 -12.49 6.91 -15.49
C ALA A 83 -13.15 7.34 -16.81
N GLY A 84 -14.38 7.89 -16.73
CA GLY A 84 -15.08 8.45 -17.88
C GLY A 84 -14.35 9.62 -18.52
N TRP A 85 -13.88 10.56 -17.70
CA TRP A 85 -13.06 11.68 -18.17
C TRP A 85 -11.73 11.20 -18.80
N ALA A 86 -11.03 10.28 -18.14
CA ALA A 86 -9.78 9.69 -18.65
C ALA A 86 -9.96 8.99 -20.01
N ALA A 87 -11.09 8.29 -20.19
CA ALA A 87 -11.43 7.66 -21.47
C ALA A 87 -11.62 8.69 -22.61
N ILE A 88 -12.23 9.84 -22.32
CA ILE A 88 -12.48 10.89 -23.32
C ILE A 88 -11.19 11.58 -23.75
N ILE A 89 -10.28 11.85 -22.82
CA ILE A 89 -8.98 12.46 -23.14
C ILE A 89 -7.98 11.44 -23.74
N GLY A 90 -8.36 10.15 -23.81
CA GLY A 90 -7.51 9.08 -24.35
C GLY A 90 -6.38 8.65 -23.42
N ASP A 91 -6.46 8.94 -22.11
CA ASP A 91 -5.44 8.55 -21.13
C ASP A 91 -5.77 7.18 -20.51
N GLU A 92 -5.32 6.14 -21.20
CA GLU A 92 -5.50 4.75 -20.80
C GLU A 92 -4.79 4.40 -19.48
N SER A 93 -3.66 5.06 -19.19
CA SER A 93 -2.93 4.84 -17.94
C SER A 93 -3.71 5.39 -16.75
N LEU A 94 -4.28 6.58 -16.91
CA LEU A 94 -5.10 7.20 -15.89
C LEU A 94 -6.43 6.46 -15.70
N ARG A 95 -7.05 5.99 -16.79
CA ARG A 95 -8.27 5.17 -16.72
C ARG A 95 -8.04 3.89 -15.90
N GLY A 96 -6.92 3.21 -16.12
CA GLY A 96 -6.55 2.01 -15.37
C GLY A 96 -6.35 2.23 -13.86
N GLN A 97 -6.06 3.46 -13.44
CA GLN A 97 -5.92 3.80 -12.02
C GLN A 97 -7.28 3.93 -11.30
N PHE A 98 -8.38 4.08 -12.05
CA PHE A 98 -9.73 4.26 -11.51
C PHE A 98 -10.65 3.05 -11.70
N SER A 99 -10.16 1.97 -12.32
CA SER A 99 -10.95 0.77 -12.63
C SER A 99 -11.05 -0.26 -11.50
N SER A 100 -10.79 0.13 -10.25
CA SER A 100 -10.88 -0.78 -9.10
C SER A 100 -12.32 -1.20 -8.80
N THR A 101 -12.55 -2.51 -8.74
CA THR A 101 -13.83 -3.10 -8.38
C THR A 101 -14.07 -3.06 -6.87
N PRO A 102 -15.33 -3.10 -6.39
CA PRO A 102 -15.60 -3.20 -4.95
C PRO A 102 -14.92 -4.39 -4.29
N GLN A 103 -14.76 -5.51 -4.99
CA GLN A 103 -14.08 -6.70 -4.46
C GLN A 103 -12.57 -6.45 -4.27
N GLU A 104 -11.92 -5.80 -5.22
CA GLU A 104 -10.51 -5.40 -5.11
C GLU A 104 -10.32 -4.37 -3.98
N LEU A 105 -11.22 -3.39 -3.86
CA LEU A 105 -11.19 -2.39 -2.80
C LEU A 105 -11.39 -3.01 -1.41
N ARG A 106 -12.22 -4.04 -1.29
CA ARG A 106 -12.29 -4.85 -0.05
C ARG A 106 -10.92 -5.47 0.21
N ALA A 107 -10.34 -6.18 -0.73
CA ALA A 107 -9.03 -6.83 -0.53
C ALA A 107 -7.89 -5.87 -0.10
N MET A 108 -8.01 -4.56 -0.31
CA MET A 108 -7.01 -3.56 0.15
C MET A 108 -6.93 -3.38 1.67
N GLY A 109 -7.99 -3.72 2.42
CA GLY A 109 -8.04 -3.57 3.87
C GLY A 109 -7.61 -2.18 4.38
N ALA A 110 -6.52 -2.06 5.15
CA ALA A 110 -6.01 -0.78 5.67
C ALA A 110 -5.45 0.13 4.58
N GLY A 111 -5.08 -0.43 3.42
CA GLY A 111 -4.63 0.32 2.24
C GLY A 111 -5.73 1.14 1.57
N LEU A 112 -7.00 0.86 1.89
CA LEU A 112 -8.16 1.54 1.31
C LEU A 112 -8.12 3.07 1.56
N GLY A 113 -7.66 3.51 2.75
CA GLY A 113 -7.58 4.94 3.07
C GLY A 113 -6.53 5.69 2.23
N ASP A 114 -5.36 5.08 2.01
CA ASP A 114 -4.33 5.66 1.13
C ASP A 114 -4.80 5.72 -0.33
N HIS A 115 -5.47 4.67 -0.80
CA HIS A 115 -6.05 4.61 -2.14
C HIS A 115 -7.14 5.69 -2.33
N ALA A 116 -8.04 5.84 -1.34
CA ALA A 116 -9.06 6.89 -1.34
C ALA A 116 -8.44 8.31 -1.35
N ARG A 117 -7.36 8.55 -0.60
CA ARG A 117 -6.62 9.82 -0.64
C ARG A 117 -5.99 10.08 -2.00
N ALA A 118 -5.43 9.07 -2.65
CA ALA A 118 -4.86 9.20 -3.98
C ALA A 118 -5.94 9.59 -5.02
N ILE A 119 -7.09 8.92 -4.98
CA ILE A 119 -8.24 9.24 -5.85
C ILE A 119 -8.76 10.66 -5.57
N ALA A 120 -8.91 11.04 -4.30
CA ALA A 120 -9.35 12.38 -3.94
C ALA A 120 -8.38 13.48 -4.43
N ALA A 121 -7.06 13.23 -4.32
CA ALA A 121 -6.05 14.17 -4.78
C ALA A 121 -6.08 14.34 -6.31
N ILE A 122 -6.13 13.23 -7.05
CA ILE A 122 -6.23 13.30 -8.52
C ILE A 122 -7.56 13.95 -8.92
N GLY A 123 -8.65 13.57 -8.25
CA GLY A 123 -9.97 14.12 -8.52
C GLY A 123 -10.06 15.63 -8.34
N ARG A 124 -9.42 16.20 -7.31
CA ARG A 124 -9.33 17.66 -7.14
C ARG A 124 -8.58 18.33 -8.30
N CYS A 125 -7.47 17.73 -8.74
CA CYS A 125 -6.70 18.24 -9.88
C CYS A 125 -7.51 18.19 -11.19
N THR A 126 -8.22 17.09 -11.44
CA THR A 126 -8.98 16.89 -12.68
C THR A 126 -10.31 17.64 -12.70
N LEU A 127 -10.89 17.96 -11.54
CA LEU A 127 -12.11 18.77 -11.47
C LEU A 127 -11.89 20.15 -12.13
N GLY A 128 -10.76 20.79 -11.84
CA GLY A 128 -10.36 22.05 -12.48
C GLY A 128 -10.01 21.92 -13.97
N GLN A 129 -9.91 20.70 -14.50
CA GLN A 129 -9.59 20.39 -15.90
C GLN A 129 -10.82 19.90 -16.69
N GLY A 130 -12.02 19.97 -16.12
CA GLY A 130 -13.27 19.64 -16.81
C GLY A 130 -13.88 18.29 -16.46
N ALA A 131 -13.32 17.53 -15.52
CA ALA A 131 -13.92 16.28 -15.03
C ALA A 131 -15.32 16.50 -14.41
N GLY A 132 -15.65 17.74 -14.02
CA GLY A 132 -16.97 18.10 -13.52
C GLY A 132 -18.12 17.85 -14.51
N HIS A 133 -17.86 17.92 -15.81
CA HIS A 133 -18.85 17.61 -16.85
C HIS A 133 -19.27 16.13 -16.88
N TYR A 134 -18.54 15.27 -16.16
CA TYR A 134 -18.74 13.82 -16.12
C TYR A 134 -19.30 13.33 -14.78
N GLY A 135 -19.83 14.25 -13.96
CA GLY A 135 -20.48 13.93 -12.70
C GLY A 135 -19.58 13.98 -11.47
N LEU A 136 -18.30 14.36 -11.63
CA LEU A 136 -17.44 14.64 -10.49
C LEU A 136 -17.84 15.97 -9.85
N THR A 137 -18.00 16.01 -8.54
CA THR A 137 -18.37 17.24 -7.82
C THR A 137 -17.47 17.46 -6.61
N GLU A 138 -17.34 18.72 -6.17
CA GLU A 138 -16.65 19.04 -4.92
C GLU A 138 -17.30 18.33 -3.72
N ILE A 139 -18.64 18.22 -3.72
CA ILE A 139 -19.40 17.51 -2.67
C ILE A 139 -18.98 16.03 -2.61
N ALA A 140 -18.83 15.36 -3.76
CA ALA A 140 -18.39 13.97 -3.81
C ALA A 140 -16.94 13.80 -3.32
N LEU A 141 -16.05 14.72 -3.68
CA LEU A 141 -14.65 14.72 -3.22
C LEU A 141 -14.52 15.02 -1.73
N GLU A 142 -15.36 15.91 -1.20
CA GLU A 142 -15.41 16.21 0.24
C GLU A 142 -15.99 15.03 1.01
N ARG A 143 -17.04 14.39 0.50
CA ARG A 143 -17.57 13.15 1.09
C ARG A 143 -16.52 12.05 1.13
N LEU A 144 -15.76 11.85 0.04
CA LEU A 144 -14.65 10.89 0.01
C LEU A 144 -13.59 11.22 1.06
N HIS A 145 -13.26 12.50 1.24
CA HIS A 145 -12.33 12.94 2.26
C HIS A 145 -12.83 12.62 3.68
N GLN A 146 -14.08 12.97 4.00
CA GLN A 146 -14.68 12.74 5.32
C GLN A 146 -14.79 11.24 5.65
N GLU A 147 -15.24 10.41 4.71
CA GLU A 147 -15.31 8.95 4.93
C GLU A 147 -13.91 8.32 5.06
N THR A 148 -12.90 8.88 4.39
CA THR A 148 -11.51 8.44 4.56
C THR A 148 -11.01 8.74 5.97
N LEU A 149 -11.25 9.96 6.48
CA LEU A 149 -10.88 10.34 7.85
C LEU A 149 -11.61 9.47 8.88
N ARG A 150 -12.92 9.26 8.70
CA ARG A 150 -13.74 8.43 9.58
C ARG A 150 -13.25 6.98 9.62
N PHE A 151 -12.85 6.42 8.47
CA PHE A 151 -12.24 5.10 8.38
C PHE A 151 -10.90 5.05 9.14
N GLU A 152 -10.00 5.99 8.88
CA GLU A 152 -8.69 6.08 9.55
C GLU A 152 -8.83 6.24 11.07
N GLU A 153 -9.72 7.11 11.54
CA GLU A 153 -10.01 7.29 12.97
C GLU A 153 -10.58 6.02 13.62
N THR A 154 -11.44 5.29 12.91
CA THR A 154 -12.03 4.04 13.43
C THR A 154 -10.99 2.93 13.51
N LEU A 155 -10.07 2.88 12.53
CA LEU A 155 -8.92 1.99 12.60
C LEU A 155 -8.03 2.31 13.82
N GLU A 156 -7.74 3.59 14.08
CA GLU A 156 -6.95 4.00 15.23
C GLU A 156 -7.58 3.64 16.58
N ARG A 157 -8.92 3.54 16.64
CA ARG A 157 -9.69 3.19 17.85
C ARG A 157 -9.84 1.69 18.11
N CYS A 158 -9.26 0.81 17.28
CA CYS A 158 -9.34 -0.66 17.42
C CYS A 158 -7.98 -1.32 17.78
N PRO A 159 -7.36 -1.01 18.94
CA PRO A 159 -5.94 -1.29 19.21
C PRO A 159 -5.54 -2.77 19.32
N GLU A 160 -6.45 -3.68 19.69
CA GLU A 160 -6.12 -5.10 19.94
C GLU A 160 -5.78 -5.86 18.66
N ALA A 161 -6.50 -5.59 17.57
CA ALA A 161 -6.21 -6.11 16.24
C ALA A 161 -4.85 -5.59 15.72
N PHE A 162 -4.54 -4.31 15.97
CA PHE A 162 -3.25 -3.74 15.60
C PHE A 162 -2.08 -4.25 16.47
N HIS A 163 -2.34 -4.67 17.71
CA HIS A 163 -1.31 -5.23 18.59
C HIS A 163 -0.84 -6.60 18.12
N SER A 164 -1.74 -7.47 17.65
CA SER A 164 -1.38 -8.78 17.08
C SER A 164 -0.62 -8.62 15.76
N LEU A 165 -1.10 -7.75 14.85
CA LEU A 165 -0.39 -7.42 13.61
C LEU A 165 1.01 -6.85 13.88
N ARG A 166 1.15 -5.97 14.87
CA ARG A 166 2.45 -5.44 15.30
C ARG A 166 3.36 -6.55 15.81
N SER A 167 2.82 -7.48 16.61
CA SER A 167 3.59 -8.62 17.13
C SER A 167 4.09 -9.52 15.99
N ALA A 168 3.24 -9.88 15.03
CA ALA A 168 3.64 -10.70 13.89
C ALA A 168 4.64 -9.99 12.96
N ALA A 169 4.45 -8.68 12.73
CA ALA A 169 5.39 -7.86 11.97
C ALA A 169 6.76 -7.75 12.64
N GLU A 170 6.79 -7.66 13.97
CA GLU A 170 8.01 -7.57 14.77
C GLU A 170 8.75 -8.92 14.82
N GLU A 171 8.02 -10.03 15.02
CA GLU A 171 8.55 -11.39 14.95
C GLU A 171 9.18 -11.68 13.58
N LEU A 172 8.51 -11.30 12.50
CA LEU A 172 9.02 -11.49 11.16
C LEU A 172 10.24 -10.59 10.87
N HIS A 173 10.27 -9.37 11.41
CA HIS A 173 11.45 -8.51 11.32
C HIS A 173 12.67 -9.10 12.05
N VAL A 174 12.45 -9.64 13.25
CA VAL A 174 13.48 -10.32 14.05
C VAL A 174 13.98 -11.57 13.32
N PHE A 175 13.08 -12.40 12.80
CA PHE A 175 13.44 -13.59 12.01
C PHE A 175 14.28 -13.23 10.79
N LEU A 176 13.90 -12.20 10.04
CA LEU A 176 14.67 -11.73 8.89
C LEU A 176 16.07 -11.27 9.28
N ARG A 177 16.18 -10.47 10.35
CA ARG A 177 17.46 -9.91 10.82
C ARG A 177 18.40 -10.97 11.41
N ASP A 178 17.86 -11.87 12.22
CA ASP A 178 18.66 -12.76 13.07
C ASP A 178 18.91 -14.12 12.42
N VAL A 179 18.04 -14.54 11.48
CA VAL A 179 18.13 -15.86 10.83
C VAL A 179 18.43 -15.72 9.34
N MET A 180 17.57 -15.04 8.59
CA MET A 180 17.70 -15.01 7.12
C MET A 180 18.89 -14.16 6.65
N ASP A 181 19.10 -12.97 7.21
CA ASP A 181 20.17 -12.06 6.81
C ASP A 181 21.58 -12.70 6.92
N PRO A 182 21.94 -13.38 8.03
CA PRO A 182 23.19 -14.14 8.13
C PRO A 182 23.30 -15.27 7.10
N LEU A 183 22.22 -16.04 6.90
CA LEU A 183 22.24 -17.16 5.97
C LEU A 183 22.37 -16.71 4.51
N VAL A 184 21.69 -15.64 4.11
CA VAL A 184 21.82 -15.05 2.76
C VAL A 184 23.24 -14.54 2.53
N ARG A 185 23.95 -14.04 3.55
CA ARG A 185 25.37 -13.65 3.41
C ARG A 185 26.26 -14.84 3.06
N GLY A 186 25.89 -16.06 3.43
CA GLY A 186 26.60 -17.29 3.05
C GLY A 186 26.65 -17.51 1.54
N PHE A 187 25.71 -16.94 0.78
CA PHE A 187 25.66 -17.01 -0.68
C PHE A 187 26.48 -15.92 -1.38
N LEU A 188 27.17 -15.04 -0.66
CA LEU A 188 27.82 -13.86 -1.25
C LEU A 188 28.86 -14.21 -2.33
N LEU A 189 29.57 -15.32 -2.14
CA LEU A 189 30.60 -15.78 -3.07
C LEU A 189 30.03 -16.67 -4.19
N SER A 190 29.03 -17.51 -3.87
CA SER A 190 28.48 -18.50 -4.80
C SER A 190 27.31 -17.96 -5.65
N ALA A 191 26.57 -16.98 -5.15
CA ALA A 191 25.40 -16.40 -5.81
C ALA A 191 25.21 -14.91 -5.45
N PRO A 192 26.14 -14.01 -5.83
CA PRO A 192 26.10 -12.59 -5.47
C PRO A 192 24.84 -11.86 -5.98
N GLY A 193 24.29 -12.28 -7.13
CA GLY A 193 23.05 -11.72 -7.68
C GLY A 193 21.83 -11.95 -6.79
N PHE A 194 21.74 -13.14 -6.15
CA PHE A 194 20.70 -13.44 -5.18
C PHE A 194 20.84 -12.56 -3.93
N CYS A 195 22.04 -12.41 -3.38
CA CYS A 195 22.27 -11.55 -2.23
C CYS A 195 21.91 -10.08 -2.51
N ALA A 196 22.22 -9.58 -3.71
CA ALA A 196 21.88 -8.22 -4.11
C ALA A 196 20.36 -8.03 -4.22
N ALA A 197 19.66 -8.96 -4.88
CA ALA A 197 18.20 -8.93 -5.01
C ALA A 197 17.51 -9.03 -3.65
N TYR A 198 17.97 -9.92 -2.77
CA TYR A 198 17.44 -10.07 -1.42
C TYR A 198 17.64 -8.80 -0.59
N ARG A 199 18.84 -8.19 -0.61
CA ARG A 199 19.11 -6.92 0.10
C ARG A 199 18.28 -5.76 -0.47
N HIS A 200 18.01 -5.77 -1.78
CA HIS A 200 17.13 -4.79 -2.39
C HIS A 200 15.69 -4.95 -1.90
N ALA A 201 15.16 -6.18 -1.87
CA ALA A 201 13.85 -6.48 -1.30
C ALA A 201 13.76 -6.15 0.20
N ARG A 202 14.85 -6.31 0.97
CA ARG A 202 14.93 -5.84 2.38
C ARG A 202 14.95 -4.33 2.52
N LYS A 203 15.48 -3.59 1.54
CA LYS A 203 15.54 -2.13 1.54
C LYS A 203 14.25 -1.55 0.96
N THR A 204 13.17 -1.69 1.70
CA THR A 204 12.00 -0.79 1.57
C THR A 204 12.40 0.59 2.09
N LYS A 205 13.04 1.36 1.19
CA LYS A 205 13.37 2.77 1.39
C LYS A 205 12.07 3.56 1.47
N ASN A 206 12.01 4.49 2.42
CA ASN A 206 11.06 5.61 2.55
C ASN A 206 11.06 6.54 1.30
N ASN A 207 10.85 6.02 0.09
CA ASN A 207 10.84 6.85 -1.12
C ASN A 207 9.59 7.74 -1.24
N GLY A 208 8.60 7.59 -0.35
CA GLY A 208 7.45 8.49 -0.25
C GLY A 208 7.56 9.62 0.78
N LEU A 209 8.66 9.71 1.56
CA LEU A 209 8.81 10.71 2.63
C LEU A 209 9.83 11.82 2.34
N ASN A 210 10.63 11.71 1.26
CA ASN A 210 11.66 12.71 0.91
C ASN A 210 11.36 13.58 -0.32
N ASN A 211 10.15 13.53 -0.91
CA ASN A 211 9.74 14.52 -1.93
C ASN A 211 9.06 15.75 -1.31
N ARG A 212 9.54 16.20 -0.14
CA ARG A 212 9.44 17.61 0.20
C ARG A 212 10.67 18.31 -0.39
N THR A 213 10.38 19.30 -1.22
CA THR A 213 11.28 20.35 -1.72
C THR A 213 12.00 20.07 -3.03
N SER A 214 11.27 20.23 -4.13
CA SER A 214 11.67 21.15 -5.20
C SER A 214 10.43 21.56 -5.98
N ALA A 215 9.63 22.46 -5.38
CA ALA A 215 8.75 23.29 -6.18
C ALA A 215 9.63 24.05 -7.18
N PRO A 216 9.32 24.09 -8.48
CA PRO A 216 9.99 25.00 -9.38
C PRO A 216 9.76 26.42 -8.87
N ALA A 217 10.84 27.10 -8.51
CA ALA A 217 10.78 28.52 -8.21
C ALA A 217 10.18 29.23 -9.44
N LEU A 218 8.96 29.75 -9.28
CA LEU A 218 8.39 30.73 -10.18
C LEU A 218 9.41 31.86 -10.31
N ARG A 219 10.11 31.93 -11.45
CA ARG A 219 10.85 33.11 -11.85
C ARG A 219 9.82 34.21 -12.06
N THR A 220 9.71 35.09 -11.08
CA THR A 220 9.06 36.38 -11.23
C THR A 220 9.98 37.22 -12.11
N GLU A 221 9.80 37.14 -13.42
CA GLU A 221 10.38 38.13 -14.32
C GLU A 221 9.69 39.47 -14.04
N THR A 222 10.40 40.31 -13.30
CA THR A 222 10.08 41.71 -13.12
C THR A 222 10.46 42.40 -14.42
N MET A 223 9.53 42.53 -15.38
CA MET A 223 9.70 43.49 -16.46
C MET A 223 9.34 44.88 -15.93
N LEU A 224 10.38 45.61 -15.56
CA LEU A 224 10.35 47.07 -15.56
C LEU A 224 9.98 47.54 -16.97
N HIS A 225 8.82 48.19 -17.09
CA HIS A 225 8.61 49.16 -18.16
C HIS A 225 9.25 50.48 -17.74
N ALA A 226 10.31 50.85 -18.45
CA ALA A 226 10.67 52.24 -18.70
C ALA A 226 9.86 52.75 -19.89
#